data_AF-A0A2N3DQY3-F1
#
_entry.id   AF-A0A2N3DQY3-F1
#
_cell.length_a   1.000
_cell.length_b   1.000
_cell.length_c   1.000
_cell.angle_alpha   90.00
_cell.angle_beta   90.00
_cell.angle_gamma   90.00
#
_symmetry.space_group_name_H-M   'P 1'
#
loop_
_entity.id
_entity.type
_entity.pdbx_description
1 polymer ?
#
loop_
_entity_poly.entity_id
_entity_poly.type
_entity_poly.pdbx_seq_one_letter_code
_entity_poly.pdbx_strand_id
1 'polypeptide(L)'
;MKTIADLEARLADLHQRTRETPLFNPVFQLSLDLSRGLEAGQVSLDDLAALVADLECDGLKTRAAKLRKLLAPTAESAAALAGEDGDFDAFRACWERPQLHAVFTAHPTFLLAPEQAEAVAAAASGDGVIDDSACIAAPEHAAVTLDHEHRAAMAAMGRAQDARDAIVARLLDEARQNWPDQWRALRLLPFRFASWVGYDMDGRTDIGWHTSIGFRLTEKAERLARYTAALEAIDPAHPLLETLRPASRFAAERAADFAGDLGSEAALAAAANRLTTHSPDNLLSLTPLITALEAEAESAPQTRAIALLTLAAAMRADGLGMGWIHFRVNAKQLHNAIRRRLPEGEVIELASKSALATLRAMVDDAAPLRTNFAALATESSTAIRQFIAMAQILKHIDADAPIRMLVAECEQPATVLAALYFAKLFGVEGKVDVSPLFETEAALEHGGR
;
A
#
# COMPACT_ATOMS: atom_id res chain seq x y z
N MET A 1 37.71 -16.14 24.65
CA MET A 1 37.16 -15.51 23.43
C MET A 1 36.16 -16.47 22.75
N LYS A 2 35.26 -17.08 23.53
CA LYS A 2 34.24 -18.02 23.01
C LYS A 2 32.81 -17.60 23.36
N THR A 3 32.65 -16.54 24.14
CA THR A 3 31.37 -15.96 24.53
C THR A 3 31.33 -14.49 24.14
N ILE A 4 30.13 -13.90 24.00
CA ILE A 4 29.99 -12.46 23.73
C ILE A 4 30.67 -11.63 24.83
N ALA A 5 30.49 -12.01 26.09
CA ALA A 5 31.11 -11.33 27.23
C ALA A 5 32.65 -11.31 27.15
N ASP A 6 33.28 -12.40 26.68
CA ASP A 6 34.73 -12.42 26.44
C ASP A 6 35.15 -11.41 25.36
N LEU A 7 34.37 -11.30 24.28
CA LEU A 7 34.63 -10.38 23.17
C LEU A 7 34.47 -8.93 23.61
N GLU A 8 33.41 -8.62 24.36
CA GLU A 8 33.16 -7.30 24.92
C GLU A 8 34.26 -6.87 25.88
N ALA A 9 34.65 -7.77 26.80
CA ALA A 9 35.74 -7.51 27.74
C ALA A 9 37.05 -7.24 27.01
N ARG A 10 37.37 -8.05 25.98
CA ARG A 10 38.56 -7.84 25.16
C ARG A 10 38.49 -6.55 24.35
N LEU A 11 37.36 -6.22 23.76
CA LEU A 11 37.17 -5.00 22.99
C LEU A 11 37.27 -3.75 23.90
N ALA A 12 36.78 -3.83 25.14
CA ALA A 12 36.90 -2.76 26.13
C ALA A 12 38.37 -2.51 26.54
N ASP A 13 39.15 -3.57 26.72
CA ASP A 13 40.61 -3.49 26.95
C ASP A 13 41.33 -2.84 25.76
N LEU A 14 41.03 -3.29 24.53
CA LEU A 14 41.61 -2.73 23.32
C LEU A 14 41.24 -1.24 23.12
N HIS A 15 40.02 -0.83 23.46
CA HIS A 15 39.59 0.57 23.40
C HIS A 15 40.39 1.50 24.32
N GLN A 16 40.94 1.01 25.44
CA GLN A 16 41.80 1.85 26.29
C GLN A 16 43.04 2.32 25.52
N ARG A 17 43.54 1.49 24.60
CA ARG A 17 44.73 1.79 23.79
C ARG A 17 44.48 2.84 22.71
N THR A 18 43.22 3.00 22.27
CA THR A 18 42.84 4.08 21.35
C THR A 18 43.01 5.47 21.97
N ARG A 19 42.94 5.58 23.31
CA ARG A 19 43.21 6.84 24.02
C ARG A 19 44.67 7.27 23.90
N GLU A 20 45.58 6.31 23.78
CA GLU A 20 47.03 6.54 23.66
C GLU A 20 47.46 6.66 22.19
N THR A 21 46.77 5.98 21.27
CA THR A 21 47.08 5.96 19.84
C THR A 21 45.81 6.12 19.01
N PRO A 22 45.51 7.32 18.48
CA PRO A 22 44.30 7.57 17.69
C PRO A 22 44.17 6.75 16.40
N LEU A 23 45.30 6.23 15.88
CA LEU A 23 45.33 5.34 14.71
C LEU A 23 45.08 3.87 15.05
N PHE A 24 45.01 3.51 16.34
CA PHE A 24 44.77 2.14 16.78
C PHE A 24 43.31 1.78 16.59
N ASN A 25 43.05 0.76 15.76
CA ASN A 25 41.72 0.24 15.51
C ASN A 25 41.44 -1.00 16.40
N PRO A 26 40.67 -0.86 17.49
CA PRO A 26 40.43 -1.94 18.43
C PRO A 26 39.60 -3.07 17.83
N VAL A 27 38.68 -2.78 16.90
CA VAL A 27 37.86 -3.79 16.21
C VAL A 27 38.73 -4.63 15.28
N PHE A 28 39.63 -3.98 14.53
CA PHE A 28 40.58 -4.70 13.68
C PHE A 28 41.51 -5.58 14.52
N GLN A 29 42.02 -5.07 15.65
CA GLN A 29 42.86 -5.89 16.52
C GLN A 29 42.10 -7.10 17.10
N LEU A 30 40.83 -6.94 17.47
CA LEU A 30 40.00 -8.07 17.93
C LEU A 30 39.83 -9.13 16.83
N SER A 31 39.64 -8.72 15.57
CA SER A 31 39.57 -9.66 14.44
C SER A 31 40.87 -10.45 14.24
N LEU A 32 42.03 -9.82 14.44
CA LEU A 32 43.33 -10.50 14.39
C LEU A 32 43.51 -11.48 15.55
N ASP A 33 43.05 -11.11 16.75
CA ASP A 33 43.09 -11.99 17.92
C ASP A 33 42.21 -13.24 17.70
N LEU A 34 41.02 -13.07 17.11
CA LEU A 34 40.14 -14.18 16.70
C LEU A 34 40.77 -15.04 15.60
N SER A 35 41.36 -14.44 14.57
CA SER A 35 42.03 -15.15 13.47
C SER A 35 43.17 -16.03 13.99
N ARG A 36 44.02 -15.48 14.87
CA ARG A 36 45.11 -16.24 15.49
C ARG A 36 44.58 -17.36 16.39
N GLY A 37 43.50 -17.10 17.12
CA GLY A 37 42.82 -18.11 17.93
C GLY A 37 42.29 -19.27 17.09
N LEU A 38 41.76 -18.99 15.90
CA LEU A 38 41.32 -19.99 14.93
C LEU A 38 42.49 -20.79 14.37
N GLU A 39 43.55 -20.12 13.91
CA GLU A 39 44.78 -20.77 13.39
C GLU A 39 45.45 -21.68 14.44
N ALA A 40 45.43 -21.26 15.71
CA ALA A 40 45.98 -22.01 16.83
C ALA A 40 45.05 -23.14 17.35
N GLY A 41 43.85 -23.29 16.78
CA GLY A 41 42.85 -24.28 17.22
C GLY A 41 42.23 -23.98 18.59
N GLN A 42 42.38 -22.76 19.10
CA GLN A 42 41.84 -22.32 20.39
C GLN A 42 40.35 -21.93 20.29
N VAL A 43 39.93 -21.48 19.10
CA VAL A 43 38.54 -21.18 18.74
C VAL A 43 38.21 -22.01 17.49
N SER A 44 37.07 -22.70 17.46
CA SER A 44 36.61 -23.43 16.28
C SER A 44 35.66 -22.58 15.42
N LEU A 45 35.36 -23.04 14.20
CA LEU A 45 34.30 -22.43 13.39
C LEU A 45 32.92 -22.56 14.05
N ASP A 46 32.67 -23.66 14.78
CA ASP A 46 31.44 -23.86 15.54
C ASP A 46 31.32 -22.85 16.70
N ASP A 47 32.43 -22.54 17.39
CA ASP A 47 32.46 -21.50 18.43
C ASP A 47 32.11 -20.12 17.82
N LEU A 48 32.62 -19.81 16.62
CA LEU A 48 32.29 -18.56 15.92
C LEU A 48 30.83 -18.53 15.44
N ALA A 49 30.30 -19.65 14.94
CA ALA A 49 28.91 -19.76 14.53
C ALA A 49 27.96 -19.56 15.72
N ALA A 50 28.27 -20.11 16.89
CA ALA A 50 27.51 -19.89 18.12
C ALA A 50 27.51 -18.41 18.53
N LEU A 51 28.67 -17.74 18.48
CA LEU A 51 28.76 -16.30 18.74
C LEU A 51 27.89 -15.46 17.80
N VAL A 52 27.86 -15.80 16.51
CA VAL A 52 27.00 -15.13 15.53
C VAL A 52 25.52 -15.36 15.84
N ALA A 53 25.12 -16.59 16.19
CA ALA A 53 23.75 -16.91 16.55
C ALA A 53 23.29 -16.17 17.82
N ASP A 54 24.16 -16.06 18.83
CA ASP A 54 23.85 -15.30 20.05
C ASP A 54 23.67 -13.80 19.74
N LEU A 55 24.56 -13.22 18.93
CA LEU A 55 24.45 -11.81 18.51
C LEU A 55 23.20 -11.54 17.66
N GLU A 56 22.82 -12.50 16.80
CA GLU A 56 21.59 -12.44 16.01
C GLU A 56 20.36 -12.46 16.92
N CYS A 57 20.32 -13.40 17.88
CA CYS A 57 19.27 -13.50 18.89
C CYS A 57 19.11 -12.20 19.68
N ASP A 58 20.20 -11.65 20.20
CA ASP A 58 20.20 -10.36 20.92
C ASP A 58 19.75 -9.19 20.03
N GLY A 59 20.14 -9.21 18.76
CA GLY A 59 19.70 -8.25 17.75
C GLY A 59 18.18 -8.28 17.53
N LEU A 60 17.60 -9.47 17.39
CA LEU A 60 16.16 -9.67 17.22
C LEU A 60 15.38 -9.20 18.46
N LYS A 61 15.82 -9.60 19.66
CA LYS A 61 15.21 -9.14 20.93
C LYS A 61 15.29 -7.63 21.09
N THR A 62 16.44 -7.03 20.79
CA THR A 62 16.64 -5.58 20.86
C THR A 62 15.72 -4.84 19.89
N ARG A 63 15.55 -5.40 18.67
CA ARG A 63 14.62 -4.85 17.67
C ARG A 63 13.17 -4.91 18.14
N ALA A 64 12.74 -6.06 18.68
CA ALA A 64 11.42 -6.23 19.25
C ALA A 64 11.18 -5.25 20.42
N ALA A 65 12.17 -5.07 21.30
CA ALA A 65 12.08 -4.15 22.43
C ALA A 65 11.97 -2.69 21.97
N LYS A 66 12.73 -2.31 20.94
CA LYS A 66 12.65 -0.98 20.33
C LYS A 66 11.27 -0.76 19.70
N LEU A 67 10.76 -1.72 18.93
CA LEU A 67 9.43 -1.63 18.32
C LEU A 67 8.33 -1.51 19.39
N ARG A 68 8.38 -2.35 20.43
CA ARG A 68 7.44 -2.26 21.55
C ARG A 68 7.44 -0.86 22.18
N LYS A 69 8.61 -0.24 22.39
CA LYS A 69 8.69 1.14 22.91
C LYS A 69 8.07 2.18 21.98
N LEU A 70 8.15 1.99 20.67
CA LEU A 70 7.52 2.87 19.68
C LEU A 70 5.99 2.69 19.64
N LEU A 71 5.51 1.47 19.92
CA LEU A 71 4.09 1.14 19.95
C LEU A 71 3.44 1.37 21.31
N ALA A 72 4.24 1.43 22.39
CA ALA A 72 3.76 1.58 23.75
C ALA A 72 2.85 2.82 23.80
N PRO A 73 1.59 2.67 24.26
CA PRO A 73 0.72 3.82 24.37
C PRO A 73 1.42 4.87 25.23
N THR A 74 1.41 6.13 24.80
CA THR A 74 1.57 7.22 25.76
C THR A 74 0.52 6.99 26.84
N ALA A 75 0.88 7.14 28.13
CA ALA A 75 0.17 6.58 29.29
C ALA A 75 -1.32 6.96 29.44
N GLU A 76 -1.90 7.71 28.51
CA GLU A 76 -3.32 8.00 28.37
C GLU A 76 -4.00 6.94 27.47
N SER A 77 -4.21 5.73 28.02
CA SER A 77 -5.09 4.78 27.36
C SER A 77 -6.53 5.28 27.44
N ALA A 78 -7.15 5.41 26.26
CA ALA A 78 -8.56 5.72 26.05
C ALA A 78 -9.05 7.13 26.46
N ALA A 79 -8.28 8.20 26.18
CA ALA A 79 -8.90 9.52 26.03
C ALA A 79 -10.07 9.43 25.03
N ALA A 80 -11.21 10.05 25.35
CA ALA A 80 -12.37 10.10 24.46
C ALA A 80 -11.92 10.60 23.07
N LEU A 81 -12.30 9.90 22.01
CA LEU A 81 -11.95 10.32 20.65
C LEU A 81 -12.82 11.51 20.23
N ALA A 82 -14.02 11.62 20.78
CA ALA A 82 -14.78 12.86 20.84
C ALA A 82 -14.15 13.81 21.89
N GLY A 83 -13.79 15.03 21.50
CA GLY A 83 -13.46 16.08 22.48
C GLY A 83 -14.66 16.35 23.40
N GLU A 84 -14.40 16.63 24.68
CA GLU A 84 -15.43 16.73 25.74
C GLU A 84 -16.50 17.81 25.48
N ASP A 85 -16.19 18.83 24.65
CA ASP A 85 -17.04 20.00 24.40
C ASP A 85 -17.63 20.09 22.96
N GLY A 86 -17.47 19.05 22.13
CA GLY A 86 -17.92 19.10 20.73
C GLY A 86 -19.44 18.98 20.59
N ASP A 87 -20.06 19.73 19.67
CA ASP A 87 -21.40 19.41 19.18
C ASP A 87 -21.36 18.28 18.12
N PHE A 88 -22.51 17.70 17.78
CA PHE A 88 -22.60 16.60 16.82
C PHE A 88 -22.04 16.98 15.44
N ASP A 89 -22.25 18.23 15.02
CA ASP A 89 -21.81 18.70 13.71
C ASP A 89 -20.29 18.82 13.61
N ALA A 90 -19.62 19.28 14.67
CA ALA A 90 -18.17 19.31 14.76
C ALA A 90 -17.59 17.89 14.79
N PHE A 91 -18.19 16.98 15.56
CA PHE A 91 -17.77 15.57 15.60
C PHE A 91 -17.89 14.93 14.22
N ARG A 92 -19.03 15.14 13.55
CA ARG A 92 -19.28 14.67 12.19
C ARG A 92 -18.27 15.25 11.19
N ALA A 93 -18.04 16.56 11.21
CA ALA A 93 -17.11 17.23 10.31
C ALA A 93 -15.66 16.73 10.46
N CYS A 94 -15.27 16.40 11.70
CA CYS A 94 -13.98 15.79 11.99
C CYS A 94 -13.89 14.38 11.43
N TRP A 95 -14.84 13.51 11.75
CA TRP A 95 -14.67 12.06 11.54
C TRP A 95 -15.25 11.51 10.24
N GLU A 96 -16.06 12.27 9.50
CA GLU A 96 -16.48 11.91 8.13
C GLU A 96 -15.44 12.30 7.06
N ARG A 97 -14.35 12.96 7.47
CA ARG A 97 -13.23 13.30 6.61
C ARG A 97 -11.97 12.57 7.08
N PRO A 98 -11.19 11.98 6.16
CA PRO A 98 -9.94 11.34 6.52
C PRO A 98 -8.99 12.33 7.19
N GLN A 99 -8.56 12.00 8.41
CA GLN A 99 -7.54 12.74 9.15
C GLN A 99 -6.13 12.40 8.65
N LEU A 100 -5.97 11.18 8.13
CA LEU A 100 -4.71 10.71 7.54
C LEU A 100 -4.99 9.82 6.33
N HIS A 101 -4.19 10.03 5.28
CA HIS A 101 -4.05 9.12 4.15
C HIS A 101 -2.67 8.45 4.23
N ALA A 102 -2.61 7.18 4.60
CA ALA A 102 -1.36 6.44 4.67
C ALA A 102 -1.13 5.66 3.38
N VAL A 103 0.03 5.86 2.76
CA VAL A 103 0.42 5.20 1.51
C VAL A 103 1.47 4.14 1.82
N PHE A 104 1.17 2.89 1.53
CA PHE A 104 2.05 1.75 1.72
C PHE A 104 2.99 1.62 0.52
N THR A 105 4.29 1.59 0.79
CA THR A 105 5.35 1.41 -0.20
C THR A 105 6.11 0.12 0.09
N ALA A 106 6.84 -0.39 -0.90
CA ALA A 106 7.74 -1.51 -0.68
C ALA A 106 8.81 -1.16 0.37
N HIS A 107 9.22 -2.14 1.16
CA HIS A 107 10.29 -1.93 2.14
C HIS A 107 11.64 -1.91 1.41
N PRO A 108 12.50 -0.89 1.63
CA PRO A 108 13.73 -0.73 0.83
C PRO A 108 14.78 -1.81 1.12
N THR A 109 14.74 -2.46 2.28
CA THR A 109 15.72 -3.47 2.71
C THR A 109 15.06 -4.63 3.47
N PHE A 110 14.90 -5.80 2.86
CA PHE A 110 14.39 -6.99 3.56
C PHE A 110 15.55 -7.67 4.30
N LEU A 111 15.88 -7.14 5.48
CA LEU A 111 17.02 -7.61 6.29
C LEU A 111 16.74 -8.89 7.07
N LEU A 112 15.47 -9.16 7.36
CA LEU A 112 15.03 -10.31 8.15
C LEU A 112 14.36 -11.33 7.24
N ALA A 113 14.58 -12.61 7.51
CA ALA A 113 13.71 -13.65 6.96
C ALA A 113 12.26 -13.44 7.44
N PRO A 114 11.23 -13.88 6.68
CA PRO A 114 9.83 -13.71 7.06
C PRO A 114 9.52 -14.18 8.49
N GLU A 115 10.04 -15.34 8.89
CA GLU A 115 9.83 -15.94 10.21
C GLU A 115 10.45 -15.09 11.33
N GLN A 116 11.61 -14.49 11.07
CA GLN A 116 12.25 -13.55 12.00
C GLN A 116 11.46 -12.26 12.14
N ALA A 117 10.95 -11.72 11.02
CA ALA A 117 10.12 -10.53 11.04
C ALA A 117 8.82 -10.77 11.82
N GLU A 118 8.19 -11.93 11.63
CA GLU A 118 7.00 -12.36 12.38
C GLU A 118 7.30 -12.54 13.88
N ALA A 119 8.39 -13.21 14.23
CA ALA A 119 8.78 -13.39 15.63
C ALA A 119 9.07 -12.06 16.33
N VAL A 120 9.77 -11.15 15.66
CA VAL A 120 10.02 -9.79 16.17
C VAL A 120 8.72 -9.02 16.34
N ALA A 121 7.79 -9.10 15.38
CA ALA A 121 6.49 -8.43 15.47
C ALA A 121 5.61 -9.00 16.60
N ALA A 122 5.57 -10.33 16.74
CA ALA A 122 4.85 -11.02 17.81
C ALA A 122 5.42 -10.66 19.19
N ALA A 123 6.75 -10.72 19.33
CA ALA A 123 7.43 -10.31 20.56
C ALA A 123 7.18 -8.83 20.86
N ALA A 124 7.26 -7.94 19.87
CA ALA A 124 7.00 -6.51 20.08
C ALA A 124 5.56 -6.22 20.53
N SER A 125 4.59 -6.99 20.02
CA SER A 125 3.15 -6.76 20.27
C SER A 125 2.62 -7.45 21.54
N GLY A 126 3.36 -8.42 22.09
CA GLY A 126 2.96 -9.11 23.33
C GLY A 126 3.26 -8.34 24.60
N ASP A 127 2.50 -8.60 25.65
CA ASP A 127 2.65 -7.98 26.98
C ASP A 127 3.76 -8.63 27.84
N GLY A 128 4.24 -9.81 27.43
CA GLY A 128 5.26 -10.58 28.15
C GLY A 128 6.68 -10.03 28.03
N VAL A 129 7.60 -10.59 28.81
CA VAL A 129 9.04 -10.33 28.63
C VAL A 129 9.44 -10.80 27.22
N ILE A 130 10.29 -10.02 26.55
CA ILE A 130 10.89 -10.45 25.28
C ILE A 130 11.95 -11.48 25.63
N ASP A 131 11.65 -12.74 25.36
CA ASP A 131 12.51 -13.88 25.65
C ASP A 131 13.08 -14.50 24.37
N ASP A 132 13.63 -15.70 24.48
CA ASP A 132 14.28 -16.43 23.39
C ASP A 132 13.30 -16.88 22.30
N SER A 133 11.98 -16.74 22.48
CA SER A 133 11.00 -17.03 21.43
C SER A 133 11.16 -16.10 20.22
N ALA A 134 11.79 -14.93 20.39
CA ALA A 134 12.13 -14.02 19.31
C ALA A 134 13.34 -14.48 18.49
N CYS A 135 14.11 -15.45 19.00
CA CYS A 135 15.37 -15.89 18.41
C CYS A 135 15.16 -17.04 17.42
N ILE A 136 14.58 -16.69 16.27
CA ILE A 136 14.41 -17.63 15.17
C ILE A 136 15.72 -17.71 14.37
N ALA A 137 16.31 -18.90 14.34
CA ALA A 137 17.41 -19.23 13.45
C ALA A 137 16.88 -19.33 12.02
N ALA A 138 17.23 -18.39 11.14
CA ALA A 138 16.78 -18.41 9.74
C ALA A 138 17.97 -18.37 8.78
N PRO A 139 18.42 -19.54 8.27
CA PRO A 139 19.57 -19.59 7.37
C PRO A 139 19.22 -19.26 5.90
N GLU A 140 17.93 -19.12 5.53
CA GLU A 140 17.51 -18.94 4.14
C GLU A 140 16.83 -17.57 3.93
N HIS A 141 17.53 -16.68 3.23
CA HIS A 141 16.93 -15.43 2.77
C HIS A 141 16.08 -15.69 1.52
N ALA A 142 14.78 -15.41 1.62
CA ALA A 142 13.91 -15.42 0.45
C ALA A 142 14.29 -14.29 -0.52
N ALA A 143 14.20 -14.57 -1.83
CA ALA A 143 14.35 -13.53 -2.84
C ALA A 143 13.28 -12.46 -2.67
N VAL A 144 13.69 -11.19 -2.66
CA VAL A 144 12.78 -10.06 -2.65
C VAL A 144 12.18 -9.91 -4.04
N THR A 145 11.00 -10.49 -4.23
CA THR A 145 10.23 -10.35 -5.47
C THR A 145 9.13 -9.31 -5.30
N LEU A 146 8.62 -8.78 -6.42
CA LEU A 146 7.47 -7.89 -6.40
C LEU A 146 6.22 -8.54 -5.75
N ASP A 147 6.02 -9.86 -5.92
CA ASP A 147 4.96 -10.61 -5.23
C ASP A 147 5.18 -10.68 -3.71
N HIS A 148 6.43 -10.75 -3.26
CA HIS A 148 6.76 -10.68 -1.84
C HIS A 148 6.43 -9.28 -1.28
N GLU A 149 6.83 -8.21 -1.99
CA GLU A 149 6.50 -6.84 -1.62
C GLU A 149 4.98 -6.61 -1.55
N HIS A 150 4.23 -7.11 -2.55
CA HIS A 150 2.78 -6.96 -2.60
C HIS A 150 2.11 -7.68 -1.43
N ARG A 151 2.47 -8.95 -1.18
CA ARG A 151 1.93 -9.70 -0.01
C ARG A 151 2.25 -9.02 1.32
N ALA A 152 3.45 -8.47 1.48
CA ALA A 152 3.81 -7.75 2.69
C ALA A 152 2.96 -6.47 2.87
N ALA A 153 2.74 -5.71 1.80
CA ALA A 153 1.87 -4.55 1.80
C ALA A 153 0.40 -4.92 2.10
N MET A 154 -0.12 -5.97 1.47
CA MET A 154 -1.46 -6.51 1.70
C MET A 154 -1.68 -6.87 3.18
N ALA A 155 -0.73 -7.60 3.78
CA ALA A 155 -0.80 -7.97 5.19
C ALA A 155 -0.78 -6.74 6.12
N ALA A 156 0.07 -5.76 5.83
CA ALA A 156 0.16 -4.52 6.62
C ALA A 156 -1.12 -3.67 6.49
N MET A 157 -1.66 -3.52 5.28
CA MET A 157 -2.93 -2.84 5.02
C MET A 157 -4.09 -3.56 5.70
N GLY A 158 -4.08 -4.89 5.69
CA GLY A 158 -5.10 -5.70 6.36
C GLY A 158 -5.21 -5.38 7.86
N ARG A 159 -4.06 -5.30 8.54
CA ARG A 159 -3.96 -4.90 9.96
C ARG A 159 -4.38 -3.45 10.19
N ALA A 160 -3.98 -2.55 9.30
CA ALA A 160 -4.37 -1.14 9.39
C ALA A 160 -5.90 -0.95 9.22
N GLN A 161 -6.52 -1.74 8.35
CA GLN A 161 -7.98 -1.78 8.19
C GLN A 161 -8.68 -2.30 9.45
N ASP A 162 -8.19 -3.40 10.05
CA ASP A 162 -8.77 -3.91 11.30
C ASP A 162 -8.69 -2.85 12.41
N ALA A 163 -7.56 -2.14 12.52
CA ALA A 163 -7.39 -1.05 13.47
C ALA A 163 -8.35 0.12 13.20
N ARG A 164 -8.52 0.53 11.93
CA ARG A 164 -9.49 1.55 11.55
C ARG A 164 -10.92 1.12 11.88
N ASP A 165 -11.29 -0.12 11.59
CA ASP A 165 -12.65 -0.61 11.81
C ASP A 165 -12.95 -0.67 13.33
N ALA A 166 -11.96 -1.00 14.17
CA ALA A 166 -12.07 -0.88 15.63
C ALA A 166 -12.25 0.58 16.10
N ILE A 167 -11.51 1.53 15.51
CA ILE A 167 -11.66 2.96 15.80
C ILE A 167 -13.05 3.46 15.38
N VAL A 168 -13.55 3.07 14.20
CA VAL A 168 -14.88 3.43 13.73
C VAL A 168 -15.97 2.88 14.65
N ALA A 169 -15.89 1.61 15.06
CA ALA A 169 -16.85 1.03 15.98
C ALA A 169 -16.88 1.78 17.32
N ARG A 170 -15.71 2.15 17.85
CA ARG A 170 -15.59 2.96 19.06
C ARG A 170 -16.17 4.37 18.89
N LEU A 171 -15.86 5.05 17.79
CA LEU A 171 -16.42 6.38 17.48
C LEU A 171 -17.95 6.34 17.36
N LEU A 172 -18.52 5.30 16.75
CA LEU A 172 -19.97 5.12 16.67
C LEU A 172 -20.59 4.88 18.04
N ASP A 173 -19.93 4.09 18.91
CA ASP A 173 -20.43 3.88 20.27
C ASP A 173 -20.35 5.13 21.13
N GLU A 174 -19.25 5.90 21.05
CA GLU A 174 -19.12 7.21 21.70
C GLU A 174 -20.22 8.18 21.18
N ALA A 175 -20.41 8.26 19.87
CA ALA A 175 -21.46 9.10 19.28
C ALA A 175 -22.87 8.66 19.68
N ARG A 176 -23.12 7.36 19.83
CA ARG A 176 -24.40 6.82 20.31
C ARG A 176 -24.71 7.26 21.74
N GLN A 177 -23.70 7.31 22.60
CA GLN A 177 -23.86 7.75 24.00
C GLN A 177 -24.12 9.25 24.09
N ASN A 178 -23.45 10.06 23.26
CA ASN A 178 -23.54 11.52 23.29
C ASN A 178 -24.73 12.08 22.48
N TRP A 179 -25.08 11.46 21.36
CA TRP A 179 -26.13 11.89 20.43
C TRP A 179 -27.00 10.71 19.95
N PRO A 180 -27.79 10.10 20.86
CA PRO A 180 -28.52 8.85 20.61
C PRO A 180 -29.52 8.92 19.44
N ASP A 181 -30.02 10.12 19.12
CA ASP A 181 -30.99 10.34 18.03
C ASP A 181 -30.32 10.60 16.67
N GLN A 182 -29.00 10.84 16.61
CA GLN A 182 -28.31 11.32 15.40
C GLN A 182 -27.18 10.41 14.91
N TRP A 183 -26.55 9.63 15.79
CA TRP A 183 -25.32 8.86 15.48
C TRP A 183 -25.46 7.90 14.27
N ARG A 184 -26.66 7.40 13.98
CA ARG A 184 -26.92 6.50 12.83
C ARG A 184 -26.75 7.20 11.47
N ALA A 185 -26.81 8.53 11.45
CA ALA A 185 -26.57 9.33 10.25
C ALA A 185 -25.08 9.52 9.93
N LEU A 186 -24.18 9.14 10.85
CA LEU A 186 -22.74 9.30 10.63
C LEU A 186 -22.23 8.41 9.49
N ARG A 187 -21.29 8.94 8.72
CA ARG A 187 -20.59 8.29 7.60
C ARG A 187 -19.09 8.33 7.86
N LEU A 188 -18.69 7.73 8.98
CA LEU A 188 -17.33 7.81 9.48
C LEU A 188 -16.29 7.31 8.46
N LEU A 189 -15.19 8.04 8.40
CA LEU A 189 -14.06 7.81 7.53
C LEU A 189 -12.79 8.45 8.13
N PRO A 190 -12.28 7.95 9.28
CA PRO A 190 -11.15 8.56 9.98
C PRO A 190 -9.83 8.42 9.20
N PHE A 191 -9.65 7.33 8.46
CA PHE A 191 -8.41 6.99 7.77
C PHE A 191 -8.66 6.44 6.37
N ARG A 192 -7.76 6.77 5.44
CA ARG A 192 -7.67 6.10 4.14
C ARG A 192 -6.30 5.47 3.94
N PHE A 193 -6.29 4.37 3.21
CA PHE A 193 -5.08 3.65 2.85
C PHE A 193 -4.92 3.60 1.34
N ALA A 194 -3.69 3.68 0.87
CA ALA A 194 -3.34 3.49 -0.53
C ALA A 194 -2.04 2.67 -0.67
N SER A 195 -1.75 2.14 -1.85
CA SER A 195 -0.50 1.42 -2.13
C SER A 195 0.18 1.93 -3.40
N TRP A 196 1.51 1.90 -3.38
CA TRP A 196 2.39 2.08 -4.55
C TRP A 196 2.88 0.73 -5.11
N VAL A 197 2.77 -0.35 -4.34
CA VAL A 197 3.40 -1.63 -4.66
C VAL A 197 2.72 -2.26 -5.87
N GLY A 198 3.46 -2.41 -6.97
CA GLY A 198 2.96 -2.87 -8.27
C GLY A 198 2.31 -1.79 -9.15
N TYR A 199 2.37 -0.52 -8.73
CA TYR A 199 1.82 0.63 -9.46
C TYR A 199 2.85 1.75 -9.70
N ASP A 200 3.91 1.80 -8.89
CA ASP A 200 5.04 2.72 -9.06
C ASP A 200 6.07 2.17 -10.06
N MET A 201 6.01 2.64 -11.31
CA MET A 201 6.91 2.21 -12.38
C MET A 201 8.13 3.14 -12.55
N ASP A 202 8.28 4.17 -11.70
CA ASP A 202 9.38 5.12 -11.82
C ASP A 202 10.70 4.45 -11.43
N GLY A 203 11.60 4.27 -12.41
CA GLY A 203 12.87 3.57 -12.21
C GLY A 203 12.76 2.04 -12.09
N ARG A 204 11.58 1.44 -12.24
CA ARG A 204 11.37 -0.02 -12.14
C ARG A 204 10.99 -0.64 -13.47
N THR A 205 11.66 -1.75 -13.81
CA THR A 205 11.42 -2.51 -15.04
C THR A 205 10.73 -3.85 -14.81
N ASP A 206 10.63 -4.27 -13.54
CA ASP A 206 10.05 -5.54 -13.12
C ASP A 206 8.52 -5.48 -12.92
N ILE A 207 7.93 -4.28 -12.95
CA ILE A 207 6.48 -4.08 -12.86
C ILE A 207 5.88 -4.08 -14.28
N GLY A 208 5.31 -5.21 -14.67
CA GLY A 208 4.52 -5.34 -15.88
C GLY A 208 3.11 -4.75 -15.72
N TRP A 209 2.50 -4.33 -16.84
CA TRP A 209 1.11 -3.85 -16.82
C TRP A 209 0.13 -4.94 -16.35
N HIS A 210 0.38 -6.20 -16.73
CA HIS A 210 -0.46 -7.33 -16.35
C HIS A 210 -0.31 -7.62 -14.85
N THR A 211 0.86 -7.35 -14.28
CA THR A 211 1.11 -7.41 -12.83
C THR A 211 0.22 -6.42 -12.08
N SER A 212 0.13 -5.16 -12.51
CA SER A 212 -0.74 -4.17 -11.87
C SER A 212 -2.23 -4.58 -11.91
N ILE A 213 -2.67 -5.18 -13.01
CA ILE A 213 -4.04 -5.70 -13.15
C ILE A 213 -4.26 -6.92 -12.24
N GLY A 214 -3.32 -7.88 -12.26
CA GLY A 214 -3.36 -9.06 -11.42
C GLY A 214 -3.40 -8.71 -9.94
N PHE A 215 -2.54 -7.79 -9.49
CA PHE A 215 -2.53 -7.29 -8.11
C PHE A 215 -3.85 -6.63 -7.74
N ARG A 216 -4.44 -5.82 -8.62
CA ARG A 216 -5.74 -5.20 -8.33
C ARG A 216 -6.87 -6.24 -8.21
N LEU A 217 -6.81 -7.32 -8.99
CA LEU A 217 -7.76 -8.43 -8.87
C LEU A 217 -7.55 -9.24 -7.59
N THR A 218 -6.31 -9.50 -7.19
CA THR A 218 -5.96 -10.14 -5.92
C THR A 218 -6.44 -9.32 -4.73
N GLU A 219 -6.20 -8.01 -4.76
CA GLU A 219 -6.73 -7.04 -3.79
C GLU A 219 -8.25 -7.11 -3.68
N LYS A 220 -8.95 -7.16 -4.82
CA LYS A 220 -10.40 -7.28 -4.87
C LYS A 220 -10.90 -8.59 -4.30
N ALA A 221 -10.25 -9.70 -4.63
CA ALA A 221 -10.59 -11.01 -4.11
C ALA A 221 -10.48 -11.04 -2.58
N GLU A 222 -9.37 -10.56 -2.03
CA GLU A 222 -9.15 -10.52 -0.59
C GLU A 222 -10.13 -9.59 0.12
N ARG A 223 -10.36 -8.39 -0.42
CA ARG A 223 -11.27 -7.44 0.21
C ARG A 223 -12.71 -7.92 0.21
N LEU A 224 -13.21 -8.49 -0.90
CA LEU A 224 -14.55 -9.07 -0.96
C LEU A 224 -14.71 -10.26 -0.01
N ALA A 225 -13.68 -11.10 0.14
CA ALA A 225 -13.69 -12.19 1.10
C ALA A 225 -13.82 -11.66 2.54
N ARG A 226 -13.11 -10.58 2.88
CA ARG A 226 -13.19 -9.95 4.21
C ARG A 226 -14.54 -9.27 4.46
N TYR A 227 -15.12 -8.57 3.47
CA TYR A 227 -16.48 -8.04 3.61
C TYR A 227 -17.52 -9.15 3.80
N THR A 228 -17.36 -10.26 3.07
CA THR A 228 -18.23 -11.44 3.21
C THR A 228 -18.15 -12.00 4.62
N ALA A 229 -16.93 -12.25 5.13
CA ALA A 229 -16.71 -12.78 6.47
C ALA A 229 -17.24 -11.84 7.57
N ALA A 230 -17.03 -10.52 7.42
CA ALA A 230 -17.55 -9.53 8.35
C ALA A 230 -19.08 -9.53 8.39
N LEU A 231 -19.74 -9.62 7.23
CA LEU A 231 -21.20 -9.68 7.17
C LEU A 231 -21.76 -11.01 7.70
N GLU A 232 -21.09 -12.14 7.43
CA GLU A 232 -21.46 -13.45 7.98
C GLU A 232 -21.37 -13.49 9.51
N ALA A 233 -20.39 -12.79 10.09
CA ALA A 233 -20.27 -12.64 11.54
C ALA A 233 -21.41 -11.80 12.15
N ILE A 234 -21.97 -10.85 11.39
CA ILE A 234 -23.15 -10.07 11.80
C ILE A 234 -24.43 -10.92 11.65
N ASP A 235 -24.56 -11.59 10.50
CA ASP A 235 -25.72 -12.38 10.14
C ASP A 235 -25.39 -13.36 8.99
N PRO A 236 -25.28 -14.66 9.26
CA PRO A 236 -24.92 -15.65 8.24
C PRO A 236 -26.00 -15.85 7.16
N ALA A 237 -27.21 -15.35 7.39
CA ALA A 237 -28.34 -15.41 6.45
C ALA A 237 -28.64 -14.04 5.79
N HIS A 238 -27.74 -13.05 5.93
CA HIS A 238 -27.95 -11.73 5.37
C HIS A 238 -28.15 -11.77 3.84
N PRO A 239 -29.19 -11.13 3.27
CA PRO A 239 -29.49 -11.20 1.83
C PRO A 239 -28.34 -10.75 0.92
N LEU A 240 -27.56 -9.75 1.32
CA LEU A 240 -26.40 -9.28 0.55
C LEU A 240 -25.29 -10.32 0.37
N LEU A 241 -25.27 -11.41 1.15
CA LEU A 241 -24.32 -12.51 0.96
C LEU A 241 -24.54 -13.25 -0.37
N GLU A 242 -25.75 -13.21 -0.93
CA GLU A 242 -26.06 -13.73 -2.27
C GLU A 242 -25.36 -12.92 -3.37
N THR A 243 -24.93 -11.70 -3.08
CA THR A 243 -24.10 -10.88 -3.99
C THR A 243 -22.61 -11.01 -3.66
N LEU A 244 -22.25 -10.91 -2.37
CA LEU A 244 -20.84 -10.88 -1.95
C LEU A 244 -20.12 -12.21 -2.19
N ARG A 245 -20.74 -13.35 -1.93
CA ARG A 245 -20.10 -14.67 -2.10
C ARG A 245 -19.77 -14.96 -3.58
N PRO A 246 -20.70 -14.83 -4.55
CA PRO A 246 -20.35 -15.00 -5.96
C PRO A 246 -19.31 -13.98 -6.44
N ALA A 247 -19.41 -12.72 -6.00
CA ALA A 247 -18.44 -11.69 -6.36
C ALA A 247 -17.03 -11.98 -5.85
N SER A 248 -16.90 -12.46 -4.61
CA SER A 248 -15.63 -12.89 -4.03
C SER A 248 -15.02 -14.04 -4.82
N ARG A 249 -15.81 -15.06 -5.19
CA ARG A 249 -15.35 -16.18 -6.02
C ARG A 249 -14.93 -15.71 -7.41
N PHE A 250 -15.75 -14.89 -8.07
CA PHE A 250 -15.44 -14.34 -9.39
C PHE A 250 -14.11 -13.58 -9.36
N ALA A 251 -13.91 -12.70 -8.38
CA ALA A 251 -12.66 -11.95 -8.24
C ALA A 251 -11.45 -12.87 -8.03
N ALA A 252 -11.57 -13.91 -7.20
CA ALA A 252 -10.50 -14.88 -6.96
C ALA A 252 -10.13 -15.66 -8.24
N GLU A 253 -11.12 -16.11 -9.02
CA GLU A 253 -10.86 -16.79 -10.28
C GLU A 253 -10.19 -15.87 -11.32
N ARG A 254 -10.63 -14.60 -11.40
CA ARG A 254 -10.00 -13.62 -12.32
C ARG A 254 -8.58 -13.27 -11.85
N ALA A 255 -8.34 -13.18 -10.54
CA ALA A 255 -6.99 -13.00 -9.99
C ALA A 255 -6.08 -14.17 -10.40
N ALA A 256 -6.58 -15.41 -10.29
CA ALA A 256 -5.85 -16.60 -10.74
C ALA A 256 -5.57 -16.59 -12.26
N ASP A 257 -6.54 -16.15 -13.08
CA ASP A 257 -6.35 -16.00 -14.53
C ASP A 257 -5.18 -15.03 -14.84
N PHE A 258 -5.06 -13.91 -14.11
CA PHE A 258 -4.00 -12.91 -14.32
C PHE A 258 -2.68 -13.19 -13.60
N ALA A 259 -2.67 -14.11 -12.63
CA ALA A 259 -1.45 -14.61 -11.99
C ALA A 259 -0.74 -15.71 -12.81
N GLY A 260 -1.44 -16.31 -13.78
CA GLY A 260 -0.87 -17.30 -14.69
C GLY A 260 0.06 -16.70 -15.75
N ASP A 261 0.65 -17.57 -16.57
CA ASP A 261 1.48 -17.15 -17.70
C ASP A 261 0.62 -16.54 -18.83
N LEU A 262 0.77 -15.24 -19.06
CA LEU A 262 0.10 -14.47 -20.11
C LEU A 262 1.00 -14.21 -21.32
N GLY A 263 2.09 -14.95 -21.48
CA GLY A 263 3.08 -14.76 -22.54
C GLY A 263 2.58 -15.03 -23.96
N SER A 264 1.47 -15.77 -24.11
CA SER A 264 0.82 -15.99 -25.42
C SER A 264 -0.41 -15.11 -25.62
N GLU A 265 -0.65 -14.66 -26.85
CA GLU A 265 -1.84 -13.88 -27.21
C GLU A 265 -3.15 -14.61 -26.86
N ALA A 266 -3.18 -15.93 -27.02
CA ALA A 266 -4.36 -16.75 -26.70
C ALA A 266 -4.64 -16.80 -25.20
N ALA A 267 -3.60 -16.95 -24.36
CA ALA A 267 -3.75 -16.94 -22.91
C ALA A 267 -4.25 -15.58 -22.41
N LEU A 268 -3.66 -14.50 -22.91
CA LEU A 268 -4.11 -13.15 -22.57
C LEU A 268 -5.55 -12.90 -23.03
N ALA A 269 -5.90 -13.25 -24.26
CA ALA A 269 -7.26 -13.07 -24.77
C ALA A 269 -8.28 -13.83 -23.93
N ALA A 270 -7.95 -15.06 -23.50
CA ALA A 270 -8.81 -15.85 -22.63
C ALA A 270 -9.03 -15.16 -21.27
N ALA A 271 -7.96 -14.72 -20.58
CA ALA A 271 -8.06 -14.03 -19.29
C ALA A 271 -8.85 -12.72 -19.40
N ALA A 272 -8.53 -11.91 -20.41
CA ALA A 272 -9.22 -10.64 -20.67
C ALA A 272 -10.71 -10.84 -21.00
N ASN A 273 -11.06 -11.83 -21.81
CA ASN A 273 -12.46 -12.09 -22.16
C ASN A 273 -13.27 -12.57 -20.96
N ARG A 274 -12.69 -13.42 -20.09
CA ARG A 274 -13.37 -13.85 -18.85
C ARG A 274 -13.63 -12.67 -17.90
N LEU A 275 -12.71 -11.73 -17.80
CA LEU A 275 -12.88 -10.52 -16.98
C LEU A 275 -13.89 -9.53 -17.57
N THR A 276 -13.89 -9.36 -18.90
CA THR A 276 -14.67 -8.31 -19.58
C THR A 276 -16.06 -8.76 -20.05
N THR A 277 -16.31 -10.07 -20.14
CA THR A 277 -17.66 -10.60 -20.42
C THR A 277 -18.60 -10.22 -19.28
N HIS A 278 -19.78 -9.70 -19.64
CA HIS A 278 -20.76 -9.29 -18.65
C HIS A 278 -21.15 -10.48 -17.75
N SER A 279 -21.03 -10.29 -16.45
CA SER A 279 -21.42 -11.24 -15.43
C SER A 279 -22.03 -10.47 -14.25
N PRO A 280 -23.18 -10.91 -13.69
CA PRO A 280 -23.71 -10.33 -12.47
C PRO A 280 -22.77 -10.51 -11.27
N ASP A 281 -21.88 -11.52 -11.33
CA ASP A 281 -20.88 -11.78 -10.29
C ASP A 281 -19.69 -10.80 -10.37
N ASN A 282 -19.52 -10.05 -11.46
CA ASN A 282 -18.50 -9.01 -11.52
C ASN A 282 -19.01 -7.73 -10.84
N LEU A 283 -18.95 -7.68 -9.51
CA LEU A 283 -19.34 -6.50 -8.74
C LEU A 283 -18.39 -5.33 -9.02
N LEU A 284 -18.87 -4.25 -9.63
CA LEU A 284 -18.06 -3.08 -9.98
C LEU A 284 -18.24 -1.88 -9.04
N SER A 285 -19.28 -1.89 -8.21
CA SER A 285 -19.61 -0.80 -7.30
C SER A 285 -20.13 -1.35 -5.97
N LEU A 286 -19.70 -0.74 -4.86
CA LEU A 286 -20.19 -1.04 -3.52
C LEU A 286 -21.32 -0.11 -3.09
N THR A 287 -21.61 0.95 -3.86
CA THR A 287 -22.62 1.96 -3.53
C THR A 287 -23.99 1.35 -3.16
N PRO A 288 -24.55 0.37 -3.90
CA PRO A 288 -25.83 -0.24 -3.52
C PRO A 288 -25.77 -1.03 -2.21
N LEU A 289 -24.66 -1.73 -1.95
CA LEU A 289 -24.46 -2.51 -0.73
C LEU A 289 -24.32 -1.60 0.49
N ILE A 290 -23.50 -0.55 0.38
CA ILE A 290 -23.35 0.48 1.43
C ILE A 290 -24.71 1.08 1.78
N THR A 291 -25.50 1.46 0.76
CA THR A 291 -26.84 2.04 0.96
C THR A 291 -27.77 1.08 1.68
N ALA A 292 -27.76 -0.21 1.31
CA ALA A 292 -28.60 -1.22 1.96
C ALA A 292 -28.20 -1.47 3.42
N LEU A 293 -26.89 -1.56 3.72
CA LEU A 293 -26.38 -1.72 5.09
C LEU A 293 -26.77 -0.53 5.98
N GLU A 294 -26.66 0.69 5.45
CA GLU A 294 -27.02 1.92 6.16
C GLU A 294 -28.52 2.03 6.42
N ALA A 295 -29.35 1.72 5.42
CA ALA A 295 -30.80 1.73 5.57
C ALA A 295 -31.27 0.71 6.61
N GLU A 296 -30.67 -0.49 6.63
CA GLU A 296 -30.96 -1.46 7.68
C GLU A 296 -30.53 -0.96 9.06
N ALA A 297 -29.36 -0.32 9.14
CA ALA A 297 -28.83 0.21 10.39
C ALA A 297 -29.69 1.31 10.99
N GLU A 298 -30.62 1.96 10.27
CA GLU A 298 -31.53 2.97 10.84
C GLU A 298 -32.48 2.38 11.90
N SER A 299 -32.94 1.14 11.69
CA SER A 299 -33.95 0.49 12.55
C SER A 299 -33.40 -0.70 13.36
N ALA A 300 -32.18 -1.14 13.06
CA ALA A 300 -31.56 -2.28 13.74
C ALA A 300 -31.26 -2.02 15.24
N PRO A 301 -31.19 -3.09 16.06
CA PRO A 301 -30.66 -3.01 17.43
C PRO A 301 -29.26 -2.37 17.46
N GLN A 302 -28.95 -1.63 18.52
CA GLN A 302 -27.75 -0.78 18.59
C GLN A 302 -26.45 -1.51 18.22
N THR A 303 -26.21 -2.70 18.79
CA THR A 303 -25.03 -3.51 18.49
C THR A 303 -24.93 -3.90 17.01
N ARG A 304 -26.06 -4.30 16.41
CA ARG A 304 -26.10 -4.66 14.98
C ARG A 304 -25.88 -3.42 14.11
N ALA A 305 -26.52 -2.30 14.43
CA ALA A 305 -26.36 -1.06 13.69
C ALA A 305 -24.92 -0.54 13.70
N ILE A 306 -24.22 -0.60 14.85
CA ILE A 306 -22.78 -0.26 14.91
C ILE A 306 -21.99 -1.17 13.97
N ALA A 307 -22.21 -2.49 14.01
CA ALA A 307 -21.49 -3.43 13.16
C ALA A 307 -21.74 -3.19 11.66
N LEU A 308 -23.00 -2.95 11.25
CA LEU A 308 -23.38 -2.64 9.88
C LEU A 308 -22.75 -1.31 9.40
N LEU A 309 -22.80 -0.26 10.23
CA LEU A 309 -22.21 1.04 9.90
C LEU A 309 -20.67 0.97 9.84
N THR A 310 -20.03 0.16 10.69
CA THR A 310 -18.59 -0.11 10.61
C THR A 310 -18.24 -0.79 9.29
N LEU A 311 -19.01 -1.81 8.87
CA LEU A 311 -18.81 -2.47 7.58
C LEU A 311 -19.01 -1.50 6.40
N ALA A 312 -20.05 -0.67 6.45
CA ALA A 312 -20.31 0.36 5.44
C ALA A 312 -19.19 1.41 5.37
N ALA A 313 -18.65 1.84 6.52
CA ALA A 313 -17.49 2.71 6.60
C ALA A 313 -16.24 2.08 5.99
N ALA A 314 -16.00 0.80 6.26
CA ALA A 314 -14.90 0.04 5.69
C ALA A 314 -15.02 -0.04 4.14
N MET A 315 -16.21 -0.36 3.62
CA MET A 315 -16.51 -0.37 2.19
C MET A 315 -16.27 1.00 1.52
N ARG A 316 -16.67 2.10 2.17
CA ARG A 316 -16.43 3.47 1.69
C ARG A 316 -14.94 3.85 1.70
N ALA A 317 -14.20 3.37 2.70
CA ALA A 317 -12.79 3.70 2.86
C ALA A 317 -11.92 3.01 1.80
N ASP A 318 -12.14 1.72 1.59
CA ASP A 318 -11.24 0.88 0.78
C ASP A 318 -11.72 0.64 -0.65
N GLY A 319 -13.04 0.67 -0.88
CA GLY A 319 -13.62 0.27 -2.17
C GLY A 319 -13.51 -1.24 -2.40
N LEU A 320 -13.35 -1.63 -3.67
CA LEU A 320 -13.22 -3.03 -4.09
C LEU A 320 -11.76 -3.51 -4.11
N GLY A 321 -10.84 -2.88 -3.38
CA GLY A 321 -9.49 -3.39 -3.17
C GLY A 321 -9.06 -3.24 -1.72
N MET A 322 -7.80 -3.52 -1.42
CA MET A 322 -7.26 -3.33 -0.07
C MET A 322 -7.01 -1.85 0.28
N GLY A 323 -7.23 -0.95 -0.66
CA GLY A 323 -7.14 0.49 -0.50
C GLY A 323 -7.13 1.14 -1.88
N TRP A 324 -6.80 2.42 -1.91
CA TRP A 324 -6.60 3.14 -3.17
C TRP A 324 -5.26 2.76 -3.81
N ILE A 325 -5.14 3.01 -5.11
CA ILE A 325 -3.91 2.74 -5.85
C ILE A 325 -3.36 4.05 -6.39
N HIS A 326 -2.05 4.21 -6.25
CA HIS A 326 -1.34 5.36 -6.81
C HIS A 326 -0.38 4.84 -7.87
N PHE A 327 -0.68 5.15 -9.13
CA PHE A 327 0.29 4.97 -10.20
C PHE A 327 1.30 6.09 -10.14
N ARG A 328 2.55 5.78 -10.49
CA ARG A 328 3.61 6.78 -10.64
C ARG A 328 4.32 6.61 -11.98
N VAL A 329 4.60 7.75 -12.60
CA VAL A 329 5.24 7.87 -13.91
C VAL A 329 6.26 8.99 -13.89
N ASN A 330 7.34 8.85 -14.65
CA ASN A 330 8.30 9.93 -14.82
C ASN A 330 7.81 10.94 -15.87
N ALA A 331 7.99 12.25 -15.63
CA ALA A 331 7.61 13.31 -16.56
C ALA A 331 8.13 13.08 -18.00
N LYS A 332 9.35 12.54 -18.15
CA LYS A 332 9.96 12.23 -19.45
C LYS A 332 9.14 11.20 -20.24
N GLN A 333 8.49 10.24 -19.57
CA GLN A 333 7.65 9.23 -20.23
C GLN A 333 6.38 9.87 -20.80
N LEU A 334 5.77 10.82 -20.08
CA LEU A 334 4.63 11.62 -20.59
C LEU A 334 5.05 12.50 -21.77
N HIS A 335 6.20 13.15 -21.67
CA HIS A 335 6.75 14.00 -22.74
C HIS A 335 6.99 13.20 -24.03
N ASN A 336 7.55 11.99 -23.91
CA ASN A 336 7.75 11.11 -25.05
C ASN A 336 6.44 10.62 -25.66
N ALA A 337 5.43 10.36 -24.83
CA ALA A 337 4.11 9.97 -25.29
C ALA A 337 3.41 11.10 -26.05
N ILE A 338 3.43 12.32 -25.52
CA ILE A 338 2.69 13.45 -26.10
C ILE A 338 3.33 13.93 -27.41
N ARG A 339 4.66 13.87 -27.55
CA ARG A 339 5.36 14.20 -28.80
C ARG A 339 4.86 13.40 -30.01
N ARG A 340 4.45 12.14 -29.81
CA ARG A 340 3.90 11.28 -30.86
C ARG A 340 2.45 11.62 -31.24
N ARG A 341 1.81 12.51 -30.49
CA ARG A 341 0.42 12.93 -30.66
C ARG A 341 0.29 14.39 -31.09
N LEU A 342 1.40 15.10 -31.23
CA LEU A 342 1.39 16.47 -31.74
C LEU A 342 0.88 16.49 -33.19
N PRO A 343 0.20 17.57 -33.62
CA PRO A 343 -0.18 17.77 -35.01
C PRO A 343 1.02 17.64 -35.96
N GLU A 344 0.77 17.17 -37.20
CA GLU A 344 1.83 16.99 -38.19
C GLU A 344 2.61 18.30 -38.43
N GLY A 345 3.94 18.20 -38.38
CA GLY A 345 4.85 19.34 -38.56
C GLY A 345 5.15 20.15 -37.30
N GLU A 346 4.47 19.88 -36.18
CA GLU A 346 4.76 20.56 -34.91
C GLU A 346 5.89 19.87 -34.14
N VAL A 347 7.01 20.57 -33.99
CA VAL A 347 8.06 20.22 -33.01
C VAL A 347 7.97 21.24 -31.89
N ILE A 348 7.41 20.81 -30.76
CA ILE A 348 7.22 21.67 -29.60
C ILE A 348 8.31 21.39 -28.57
N GLU A 349 9.06 22.44 -28.21
CA GLU A 349 9.79 22.47 -26.95
C GLU A 349 8.77 22.62 -25.81
N LEU A 350 8.62 21.59 -24.98
CA LEU A 350 7.57 21.54 -23.94
C LEU A 350 7.70 22.64 -22.87
N ALA A 351 8.88 23.27 -22.77
CA ALA A 351 9.12 24.45 -21.94
C ALA A 351 8.54 25.76 -22.51
N SER A 352 8.08 25.77 -23.77
CA SER A 352 7.64 26.98 -24.47
C SER A 352 6.19 27.37 -24.17
N LYS A 353 5.87 28.68 -24.26
CA LYS A 353 4.48 29.16 -24.14
C LYS A 353 3.57 28.62 -25.26
N SER A 354 4.13 28.40 -26.45
CA SER A 354 3.42 27.75 -27.56
C SER A 354 3.02 26.32 -27.20
N ALA A 355 3.86 25.58 -26.47
CA ALA A 355 3.52 24.24 -25.99
C ALA A 355 2.25 24.23 -25.15
N LEU A 356 2.14 25.19 -24.22
CA LEU A 356 0.98 25.30 -23.35
C LEU A 356 -0.31 25.60 -24.14
N ALA A 357 -0.23 26.50 -25.13
CA ALA A 357 -1.37 26.83 -25.97
C ALA A 357 -1.84 25.62 -26.78
N THR A 358 -0.92 24.90 -27.42
CA THR A 358 -1.26 23.68 -28.17
C THR A 358 -1.81 22.59 -27.26
N LEU A 359 -1.15 22.30 -26.13
CA LEU A 359 -1.61 21.26 -25.21
C LEU A 359 -2.98 21.57 -24.63
N ARG A 360 -3.28 22.84 -24.34
CA ARG A 360 -4.61 23.25 -23.90
C ARG A 360 -5.67 22.98 -24.98
N ALA A 361 -5.40 23.35 -26.23
CA ALA A 361 -6.31 23.03 -27.34
C ALA A 361 -6.50 21.51 -27.50
N MET A 362 -5.41 20.74 -27.39
CA MET A 362 -5.49 19.27 -27.41
C MET A 362 -6.35 18.72 -26.28
N VAL A 363 -6.24 19.26 -25.05
CA VAL A 363 -7.11 18.88 -23.93
C VAL A 363 -8.56 19.23 -24.23
N ASP A 364 -8.84 20.43 -24.73
CA ASP A 364 -10.21 20.87 -25.05
C ASP A 364 -10.85 19.97 -26.13
N ASP A 365 -10.10 19.60 -27.16
CA ASP A 365 -10.58 18.83 -28.32
C ASP A 365 -10.51 17.31 -28.13
N ALA A 366 -9.84 16.80 -27.08
CA ALA A 366 -9.69 15.36 -26.87
C ALA A 366 -11.04 14.66 -26.70
N ALA A 367 -11.27 13.63 -27.52
CA ALA A 367 -12.43 12.74 -27.43
C ALA A 367 -11.99 11.35 -26.91
N PRO A 368 -12.75 10.74 -25.98
CA PRO A 368 -12.38 9.43 -25.44
C PRO A 368 -12.24 8.35 -26.52
N LEU A 369 -11.10 7.64 -26.50
CA LEU A 369 -10.82 6.48 -27.32
C LEU A 369 -11.29 5.22 -26.62
N ARG A 370 -11.87 4.29 -27.40
CA ARG A 370 -12.20 2.96 -26.89
C ARG A 370 -10.92 2.16 -26.70
N THR A 371 -10.68 1.70 -25.48
CA THR A 371 -9.52 0.86 -25.14
C THR A 371 -9.96 -0.50 -24.62
N ASN A 372 -9.07 -1.49 -24.74
CA ASN A 372 -9.24 -2.85 -24.26
C ASN A 372 -7.87 -3.44 -23.88
N PHE A 373 -7.85 -4.69 -23.39
CA PHE A 373 -6.62 -5.39 -23.02
C PHE A 373 -5.68 -5.67 -24.21
N ALA A 374 -6.19 -5.79 -25.45
CA ALA A 374 -5.34 -5.96 -26.63
C ALA A 374 -4.55 -4.68 -26.95
N ALA A 375 -5.19 -3.51 -26.83
CA ALA A 375 -4.51 -2.21 -26.92
C ALA A 375 -3.47 -2.06 -25.80
N LEU A 376 -3.80 -2.50 -24.59
CA LEU A 376 -2.87 -2.46 -23.45
C LEU A 376 -1.61 -3.30 -23.68
N ALA A 377 -1.77 -4.49 -24.26
CA ALA A 377 -0.66 -5.41 -24.53
C ALA A 377 0.27 -4.96 -25.66
N THR A 378 -0.25 -4.26 -26.65
CA THR A 378 0.51 -3.80 -27.83
C THR A 378 1.09 -2.39 -27.67
N GLU A 379 0.53 -1.57 -26.78
CA GLU A 379 1.02 -0.22 -26.52
C GLU A 379 2.46 -0.25 -25.98
N SER A 380 3.37 0.52 -26.59
CA SER A 380 4.79 0.56 -26.24
C SER A 380 5.16 1.67 -25.26
N SER A 381 4.36 2.74 -25.20
CA SER A 381 4.57 3.85 -24.29
C SER A 381 4.11 3.50 -22.88
N THR A 382 5.03 3.51 -21.91
CA THR A 382 4.72 3.28 -20.49
C THR A 382 3.60 4.20 -19.98
N ALA A 383 3.66 5.50 -20.30
CA ALA A 383 2.66 6.46 -19.86
C ALA A 383 1.27 6.17 -20.44
N ILE A 384 1.16 5.95 -21.76
CA ILE A 384 -0.11 5.60 -22.39
C ILE A 384 -0.65 4.28 -21.82
N ARG A 385 0.22 3.29 -21.67
CA ARG A 385 -0.12 1.99 -21.12
C ARG A 385 -0.70 2.10 -19.71
N GLN A 386 -0.17 2.97 -18.85
CA GLN A 386 -0.74 3.21 -17.52
C GLN A 386 -2.15 3.81 -17.59
N PHE A 387 -2.41 4.81 -18.44
CA PHE A 387 -3.76 5.34 -18.60
C PHE A 387 -4.76 4.30 -19.14
N ILE A 388 -4.32 3.45 -20.08
CA ILE A 388 -5.14 2.33 -20.55
C ILE A 388 -5.42 1.35 -19.39
N ALA A 389 -4.42 1.03 -18.56
CA ALA A 389 -4.58 0.15 -17.41
C ALA A 389 -5.58 0.74 -16.39
N MET A 390 -5.48 2.03 -16.08
CA MET A 390 -6.45 2.75 -15.25
C MET A 390 -7.87 2.65 -15.82
N ALA A 391 -8.03 2.88 -17.12
CA ALA A 391 -9.32 2.76 -17.78
C ALA A 391 -9.88 1.33 -17.68
N GLN A 392 -9.04 0.30 -17.83
CA GLN A 392 -9.48 -1.09 -17.67
C GLN A 392 -9.83 -1.43 -16.20
N ILE A 393 -9.07 -0.91 -15.22
CA ILE A 393 -9.37 -1.07 -13.79
C ILE A 393 -10.74 -0.45 -13.48
N LEU A 394 -10.95 0.80 -13.87
CA LEU A 394 -12.21 1.53 -13.62
C LEU A 394 -13.41 0.87 -14.29
N LYS A 395 -13.22 0.32 -15.49
CA LYS A 395 -14.31 -0.27 -16.27
C LYS A 395 -14.66 -1.70 -15.86
N HIS A 396 -13.68 -2.48 -15.41
CA HIS A 396 -13.84 -3.94 -15.27
C HIS A 396 -13.52 -4.48 -13.88
N ILE A 397 -12.99 -3.66 -12.97
CA ILE A 397 -12.55 -4.12 -11.65
C ILE A 397 -13.19 -3.29 -10.53
N ASP A 398 -13.06 -1.97 -10.55
CA ASP A 398 -13.56 -1.07 -9.51
C ASP A 398 -13.95 0.29 -10.10
N ALA A 399 -15.25 0.51 -10.29
CA ALA A 399 -15.77 1.74 -10.90
C ALA A 399 -15.90 2.90 -9.91
N ASP A 400 -15.83 2.62 -8.61
CA ASP A 400 -16.08 3.60 -7.56
C ASP A 400 -14.79 4.31 -7.17
N ALA A 401 -13.72 3.55 -6.91
CA ALA A 401 -12.50 4.09 -6.31
C ALA A 401 -11.73 5.03 -7.26
N PRO A 402 -11.30 6.22 -6.79
CA PRO A 402 -10.41 7.07 -7.56
C PRO A 402 -9.02 6.45 -7.66
N ILE A 403 -8.28 6.85 -8.70
CA ILE A 403 -6.88 6.46 -8.90
C ILE A 403 -6.05 7.74 -8.85
N ARG A 404 -4.95 7.74 -8.09
CA ARG A 404 -3.98 8.84 -8.16
C ARG A 404 -2.91 8.54 -9.20
N MET A 405 -2.62 9.52 -10.05
CA MET A 405 -1.51 9.49 -11.00
C MET A 405 -0.45 10.49 -10.55
N LEU A 406 0.64 9.99 -9.98
CA LEU A 406 1.80 10.76 -9.56
C LEU A 406 2.74 10.97 -10.74
N VAL A 407 3.17 12.21 -10.94
CA VAL A 407 4.15 12.55 -11.98
C VAL A 407 5.45 12.97 -11.34
N ALA A 408 6.43 12.08 -11.34
CA ALA A 408 7.78 12.32 -10.84
C ALA A 408 8.57 13.25 -11.74
N GLU A 409 9.56 13.95 -11.17
CA GLU A 409 10.38 14.96 -11.89
C GLU A 409 9.52 16.00 -12.64
N CYS A 410 8.39 16.41 -12.07
CA CYS A 410 7.45 17.31 -12.74
C CYS A 410 7.88 18.78 -12.56
N GLU A 411 8.54 19.38 -13.55
CA GLU A 411 9.04 20.75 -13.44
C GLU A 411 8.19 21.80 -14.19
N GLN A 412 7.28 21.37 -15.06
CA GLN A 412 6.63 22.24 -16.05
C GLN A 412 5.11 22.02 -16.09
N PRO A 413 4.29 23.08 -16.19
CA PRO A 413 2.83 22.95 -16.35
C PRO A 413 2.41 22.14 -17.58
N ALA A 414 3.24 22.16 -18.65
CA ALA A 414 3.01 21.37 -19.85
C ALA A 414 2.94 19.85 -19.55
N THR A 415 3.68 19.37 -18.55
CA THR A 415 3.65 17.96 -18.13
C THR A 415 2.27 17.60 -17.57
N VAL A 416 1.69 18.48 -16.75
CA VAL A 416 0.36 18.28 -16.16
C VAL A 416 -0.71 18.31 -17.26
N LEU A 417 -0.62 19.26 -18.19
CA LEU A 417 -1.54 19.31 -19.34
C LEU A 417 -1.46 18.06 -20.22
N ALA A 418 -0.26 17.52 -20.44
CA ALA A 418 -0.10 16.26 -21.16
C ALA A 418 -0.78 15.08 -20.43
N ALA A 419 -0.65 15.00 -19.11
CA ALA A 419 -1.35 14.00 -18.30
C ALA A 419 -2.89 14.18 -18.36
N LEU A 420 -3.40 15.41 -18.26
CA LEU A 420 -4.82 15.73 -18.39
C LEU A 420 -5.36 15.37 -19.78
N TYR A 421 -4.58 15.62 -20.83
CA TYR A 421 -4.92 15.20 -22.20
C TYR A 421 -5.11 13.69 -22.27
N PHE A 422 -4.18 12.90 -21.73
CA PHE A 422 -4.32 11.44 -21.73
C PHE A 422 -5.47 10.96 -20.84
N ALA A 423 -5.70 11.60 -19.69
CA ALA A 423 -6.84 11.27 -18.83
C ALA A 423 -8.17 11.42 -19.59
N LYS A 424 -8.35 12.54 -20.32
CA LYS A 424 -9.54 12.77 -21.15
C LYS A 424 -9.59 11.87 -22.39
N LEU A 425 -8.45 11.66 -23.05
CA LEU A 425 -8.33 10.78 -24.22
C LEU A 425 -8.72 9.34 -23.89
N PHE A 426 -8.54 8.89 -22.64
CA PHE A 426 -8.91 7.55 -22.20
C PHE A 426 -10.18 7.49 -21.34
N GLY A 427 -10.89 8.62 -21.19
CA GLY A 427 -12.17 8.70 -20.50
C GLY A 427 -12.08 8.43 -18.99
N VAL A 428 -10.97 8.84 -18.36
CA VAL A 428 -10.70 8.63 -16.93
C VAL A 428 -10.58 9.94 -16.13
N GLU A 429 -10.83 11.09 -16.75
CA GLU A 429 -10.70 12.42 -16.17
C GLU A 429 -11.58 12.66 -14.92
N GLY A 430 -12.71 11.94 -14.80
CA GLY A 430 -13.58 12.02 -13.62
C GLY A 430 -13.15 11.15 -12.44
N LYS A 431 -12.11 10.32 -12.61
CA LYS A 431 -11.68 9.32 -11.62
C LYS A 431 -10.17 9.31 -11.35
N VAL A 432 -9.37 9.92 -12.23
CA VAL A 432 -7.92 10.00 -12.09
C VAL A 432 -7.49 11.38 -11.58
N ASP A 433 -6.89 11.39 -10.39
CA ASP A 433 -6.31 12.58 -9.75
C ASP A 433 -4.85 12.73 -10.21
N VAL A 434 -4.56 13.69 -11.09
CA VAL A 434 -3.19 13.97 -11.57
C VAL A 434 -2.46 14.85 -10.55
N SER A 435 -1.40 14.31 -9.97
CA SER A 435 -0.64 14.91 -8.88
C SER A 435 0.83 15.09 -9.27
N PRO A 436 1.30 16.33 -9.54
CA PRO A 436 2.71 16.58 -9.83
C PRO A 436 3.56 16.40 -8.57
N LEU A 437 4.74 15.78 -8.71
CA LEU A 437 5.76 15.69 -7.67
C LEU A 437 6.89 16.67 -7.97
N PHE A 438 7.08 17.64 -7.07
CA PHE A 438 8.16 18.61 -7.12
C PHE A 438 9.34 18.11 -6.29
N GLU A 439 10.31 17.50 -6.96
CA GLU A 439 11.47 16.83 -6.32
C GLU A 439 12.80 17.54 -6.60
N THR A 440 12.85 18.42 -7.61
CA THR A 440 14.04 19.21 -7.94
C THR A 440 14.00 20.59 -7.27
N GLU A 441 15.17 21.19 -7.05
CA GLU A 441 15.28 22.55 -6.47
C GLU A 441 14.44 23.57 -7.26
N ALA A 442 14.59 23.59 -8.59
CA ALA A 442 13.81 24.47 -9.46
C ALA A 442 12.29 24.21 -9.36
N ALA A 443 11.88 22.93 -9.28
CA ALA A 443 10.46 22.58 -9.12
C ALA A 443 9.91 22.99 -7.75
N LEU A 444 10.71 22.92 -6.68
CA LEU A 444 10.30 23.39 -5.35
C LEU A 444 10.20 24.92 -5.29
N GLU A 445 11.11 25.64 -5.96
CA GLU A 445 11.08 27.11 -6.03
C GLU A 445 9.97 27.67 -6.92
N HIS A 446 9.56 26.93 -7.95
CA HIS A 446 8.66 27.44 -8.98
C HIS A 446 7.32 26.70 -9.08
N GLY A 447 7.18 25.48 -8.53
CA GLY A 447 6.03 24.60 -8.72
C GLY A 447 4.72 25.11 -8.10
N GLY A 448 4.78 26.06 -7.17
CA GLY A 448 3.58 26.73 -6.64
C GLY A 448 2.97 27.80 -7.57
N ARG A 449 3.67 28.18 -8.65
CA ARG A 449 3.21 29.16 -9.65
C ARG A 449 2.56 28.45 -10.83
#